data_AF-A0A3B4F950-F1
#
_entry.id   AF-A0A3B4F950-F1
#
_cell.length_a   1.000
_cell.length_b   1.000
_cell.length_c   1.000
_cell.angle_alpha   90.00
_cell.angle_beta   90.00
_cell.angle_gamma   90.00
#
_symmetry.space_group_name_H-M   'P 1'
#
loop_
_entity.id
_entity.type
_entity.pdbx_description
1 polymer ?
#
loop_
_entity_poly.entity_id
_entity_poly.type
_entity_poly.pdbx_seq_one_letter_code
_entity_poly.pdbx_strand_id
1 'polypeptide(L)' 'MSCTLVGASGARISLEDGRAVILGRDPDTGVTDKKCSRHQGEASRLLSYL' A
#
# COMPACT_ATOMS: atom_id res chain seq x y z
N MET A 1 0.24 -17.54 -0.60
CA MET A 1 1.46 -16.73 -0.78
C MET A 1 1.11 -15.32 -0.32
N SER A 2 1.73 -14.78 0.73
CA SER A 2 1.39 -13.45 1.26
C SER A 2 2.33 -12.39 0.71
N CYS A 3 1.80 -11.27 0.22
CA CYS A 3 2.59 -10.08 -0.09
C CYS A 3 2.20 -8.97 0.88
N THR A 4 3.20 -8.36 1.50
CA THR A 4 3.00 -7.30 2.47
C THR A 4 3.88 -6.14 2.09
N LEU A 5 3.28 -4.97 1.90
CA LEU A 5 4.02 -3.72 1.81
C LEU A 5 4.45 -3.34 3.22
N VAL A 6 5.76 -3.12 3.41
CA VAL A 6 6.33 -2.68 4.69
C VAL A 6 6.83 -1.26 4.54
N GLY A 7 6.23 -0.35 5.31
CA GLY A 7 6.64 1.06 5.35
C GLY A 7 7.87 1.28 6.24
N ALA A 8 8.56 2.40 6.04
CA ALA A 8 9.75 2.77 6.83
C ALA A 8 9.44 2.96 8.33
N SER A 9 8.19 3.25 8.68
CA SER A 9 7.69 3.35 10.06
C SER A 9 7.37 2.00 10.70
N GLY A 10 7.47 0.90 9.96
CA GLY A 10 7.03 -0.42 10.39
C GLY A 10 5.55 -0.72 10.10
N ALA A 11 4.82 0.20 9.46
CA ALA A 11 3.47 -0.07 8.94
C ALA A 11 3.47 -1.28 8.00
N ARG A 12 2.44 -2.13 8.08
CA ARG A 12 2.32 -3.36 7.28
C ARG A 12 0.95 -3.42 6.63
N ILE A 13 0.93 -3.48 5.31
CA ILE A 13 -0.31 -3.50 4.52
C ILE A 13 -0.30 -4.77 3.65
N SER A 14 -1.30 -5.63 3.84
CA SER A 14 -1.46 -6.84 3.03
C SER A 14 -1.94 -6.49 1.63
N LEU A 15 -1.26 -7.01 0.61
CA LEU A 15 -1.65 -6.90 -0.79
C LEU A 15 -2.25 -8.23 -1.22
N GLU A 16 -3.57 -8.25 -1.32
CA GLU A 16 -4.35 -9.40 -1.80
C GLU A 16 -4.28 -9.50 -3.33
N ASP A 17 -4.33 -10.73 -3.83
CA ASP A 17 -4.29 -11.01 -5.26
C ASP A 17 -5.48 -10.39 -5.99
N GLY A 18 -5.20 -9.67 -7.08
CA GLY A 18 -6.23 -9.05 -7.92
C GLY A 18 -7.03 -7.93 -7.25
N ARG A 19 -6.63 -7.47 -6.05
CA ARG A 19 -7.26 -6.34 -5.37
C ARG A 19 -6.30 -5.17 -5.29
N ALA A 20 -6.76 -4.04 -5.81
CA ALA A 20 -6.10 -2.77 -5.69
C ALA A 20 -6.33 -2.13 -4.31
N VAL A 21 -5.26 -1.58 -3.74
CA VAL A 21 -5.26 -0.82 -2.50
C VAL A 21 -4.74 0.58 -2.83
N ILE A 22 -5.53 1.59 -2.45
CA ILE A 22 -5.09 2.97 -2.53
C ILE A 22 -4.18 3.28 -1.33
N LEU A 23 -3.04 3.90 -1.61
CA LEU A 23 -2.03 4.28 -0.63
C LEU A 23 -1.82 5.78 -0.62
N GLY A 24 -1.46 6.30 0.54
CA GLY A 24 -1.22 7.72 0.72
C GLY A 24 -1.00 8.11 2.16
N ARG A 25 -1.21 9.38 2.48
CA ARG A 25 -1.18 9.92 3.84
C ARG A 25 -2.36 9.41 4.66
N ASP A 26 -2.11 8.43 5.53
CA ASP A 26 -3.13 7.83 6.39
C ASP A 26 -2.49 7.20 7.64
N PRO A 27 -3.20 7.08 8.78
CA PRO A 27 -2.70 6.32 9.92
C PRO A 27 -2.23 4.90 9.58
N ASP A 28 -2.89 4.23 8.63
CA ASP A 28 -2.55 2.86 8.23
C ASP A 28 -1.16 2.76 7.57
N THR A 29 -0.74 3.81 6.84
CA THR A 29 0.59 3.90 6.22
C THR A 29 1.63 4.55 7.14
N GLY A 30 1.19 5.21 8.21
CA GLY A 30 2.02 6.04 9.10
C GLY A 30 2.57 7.31 8.43
N VAL A 31 2.08 7.67 7.24
CA VAL A 31 2.51 8.87 6.52
C VAL A 31 1.73 10.07 7.04
N THR A 32 2.43 11.08 7.55
CA THR A 32 1.84 12.32 8.10
C THR A 32 2.16 13.57 7.27
N ASP A 33 3.06 13.47 6.28
CA ASP A 33 3.44 14.58 5.40
C ASP A 33 2.23 15.08 4.61
N LYS A 34 1.86 16.35 4.83
CA LYS A 34 0.72 17.01 4.17
C LYS A 34 0.85 17.12 2.65
N LYS A 35 2.05 17.00 2.08
CA LYS A 35 2.26 16.95 0.63
C LYS A 35 1.84 15.63 0.01
N CYS A 36 1.80 14.55 0.79
CA CYS A 36 1.33 13.25 0.32
C CYS A 36 -0.20 13.25 0.30
N SER A 37 -0.78 12.97 -0.88
CA SER A 37 -2.22 12.78 -1.03
C SER A 37 -2.68 11.54 -0.27
N ARG A 38 -3.96 11.46 0.10
CA ARG A 38 -4.55 10.21 0.60
C ARG A 38 -4.72 9.16 -0.51
N HIS A 39 -4.72 9.61 -1.76
CA HIS A 39 -4.79 8.77 -2.97
C HIS A 39 -3.54 8.96 -3.81
N GLN A 40 -2.36 8.86 -3.19
CA GLN A 40 -1.07 9.14 -3.84
C GLN A 40 -0.74 8.10 -4.91
N GLY A 41 -1.10 6.85 -4.68
CA GLY A 41 -0.85 5.75 -5.62
C GLY A 41 -1.73 4.55 -5.34
N GLU A 42 -1.75 3.63 -6.29
CA GLU A 42 -2.47 2.36 -6.23
C GLU A 42 -1.44 1.23 -6.26
N ALA A 43 -1.57 0.27 -5.35
CA ALA A 43 -0.75 -0.94 -5.32
C ALA A 43 -1.66 -2.16 -5.32
N SER A 44 -1.31 -3.16 -6.12
CA SER A 44 -2.01 -4.44 -6.15
C SER A 44 -1.00 -5.56 -6.38
N ARG A 45 -1.30 -6.73 -5.81
CA ARG A 45 -0.60 -7.95 -6.22
C ARG A 45 -1.32 -8.48 -7.46
N LEU A 46 -0.80 -8.12 -8.63
CA LEU A 46 -1.22 -8.77 -9.85
C LEU A 46 -0.48 -10.10 -9.94
N LEU A 47 -1.22 -11.21 -9.91
CA LEU A 47 -0.72 -12.49 -10.41
C LEU A 47 -0.55 -12.38 -11.92
N SER A 48 0.45 -11.66 -12.41
CA SER A 48 0.94 -11.86 -13.76
C SER A 48 1.78 -13.13 -13.77
N TYR A 49 1.12 -14.30 -13.77
CA TYR A 49 1.72 -15.53 -14.30
C TYR A 49 1.71 -15.47 -15.82
N LEU A 50 2.53 -14.59 -16.38
CA LEU A 50 3.00 -14.62 -17.77
C LEU A 50 4.52 -14.45 -17.75
#